data_AF-A0A4Y2PEX4-F1
#
_entry.id   AF-A0A4Y2PEX4-F1
#
_cell.length_a   1.000
_cell.length_b   1.000
_cell.length_c   1.000
_cell.angle_alpha   90.00
_cell.angle_beta   90.00
_cell.angle_gamma   90.00
#
_symmetry.space_group_name_H-M   'P 1'
#
loop_
_entity.id
_entity.type
_entity.pdbx_description
1 polymer ?
#
loop_
_entity_poly.entity_id
_entity_poly.type
_entity_poly.pdbx_seq_one_letter_code
_entity_poly.pdbx_strand_id
1 'polypeptide(L)'
;MFINALLVTCHSPRQFYGNNLVKRLKEQVEEAGNFTHPLAYLALCNANESWPLKATSDLNSILSSNSEYPFVKGTALKGHRSGQIFFN
;
A
#
# COMPACT_ATOMS: atom_id res chain seq x y z
N MET A 1 -6.79 -2.69 1.98
CA MET A 1 -6.47 -4.07 2.41
C MET A 1 -6.96 -5.15 1.45
N PHE A 2 -8.19 -5.09 0.93
CA PHE A 2 -8.72 -6.11 0.01
C PHE A 2 -7.87 -6.35 -1.25
N ILE A 3 -7.33 -5.29 -1.88
CA ILE A 3 -6.47 -5.43 -3.06
C ILE A 3 -5.26 -6.33 -2.78
N ASN A 4 -4.53 -6.10 -1.69
CA ASN A 4 -3.38 -6.91 -1.32
C ASN A 4 -3.78 -8.37 -1.02
N ALA A 5 -4.89 -8.59 -0.31
CA ALA A 5 -5.37 -9.93 -0.01
C ALA A 5 -5.75 -10.72 -1.29
N LEU A 6 -6.38 -10.06 -2.26
CA LEU A 6 -6.72 -10.67 -3.55
C LEU A 6 -5.46 -11.00 -4.34
N LEU A 7 -4.50 -10.07 -4.41
CA LEU A 7 -3.23 -10.30 -5.11
C LEU A 7 -2.44 -11.46 -4.51
N VAL A 8 -2.34 -11.55 -3.17
CA VAL A 8 -1.63 -12.65 -2.47
C VAL A 8 -2.29 -14.01 -2.73
N THR A 9 -3.60 -14.04 -2.94
CA THR A 9 -4.35 -15.26 -3.25
C THR A 9 -4.52 -15.48 -4.75
N CYS A 10 -3.78 -14.73 -5.60
CA CYS A 10 -3.86 -14.79 -7.07
C CYS A 10 -5.26 -14.50 -7.66
N HIS A 11 -6.10 -13.77 -6.93
CA HIS A 11 -7.40 -13.30 -7.41
C HIS A 11 -7.29 -11.88 -7.98
N SER A 12 -8.02 -11.60 -9.06
CA SER A 12 -7.98 -10.28 -9.69
C SER A 12 -8.75 -9.24 -8.85
N PRO A 13 -8.09 -8.18 -8.35
CA PRO A 13 -8.78 -7.08 -7.67
C PRO A 13 -9.55 -6.16 -8.64
N ARG A 14 -9.41 -6.37 -9.95
CA ARG A 14 -10.09 -5.60 -11.00
C ARG A 14 -11.51 -6.12 -11.29
N GLN A 15 -11.85 -7.31 -10.80
CA GLN A 15 -13.13 -7.99 -11.03
C GLN A 15 -13.74 -8.48 -9.71
N PHE A 16 -13.70 -7.66 -8.67
CA PHE A 16 -14.23 -8.01 -7.35
C PHE A 16 -15.72 -7.67 -7.28
N TYR A 17 -16.60 -8.67 -7.39
CA TYR A 17 -18.06 -8.48 -7.41
C TYR A 17 -18.52 -7.38 -8.39
N GLY A 18 -17.99 -7.40 -9.62
CA GLY A 18 -18.29 -6.39 -10.65
C GLY A 18 -17.60 -5.04 -10.44
N ASN A 19 -16.72 -4.90 -9.44
CA ASN A 19 -15.99 -3.67 -9.15
C ASN A 19 -14.49 -3.81 -9.46
N ASN A 20 -13.94 -2.75 -10.05
CA ASN A 20 -12.51 -2.57 -10.17
C ASN A 20 -11.98 -1.82 -8.94
N LEU A 21 -11.51 -2.57 -7.93
CA LEU A 21 -11.02 -1.99 -6.69
C LEU A 21 -9.76 -1.15 -6.90
N VAL A 22 -8.92 -1.54 -7.86
CA VAL A 22 -7.67 -0.83 -8.18
C VAL A 22 -7.97 0.57 -8.71
N LYS A 23 -8.90 0.68 -9.67
CA LYS A 23 -9.35 1.97 -10.20
C LYS A 23 -9.97 2.85 -9.12
N ARG A 24 -10.87 2.30 -8.32
CA ARG A 24 -11.52 3.03 -7.20
C ARG A 24 -10.49 3.54 -6.19
N LEU A 25 -9.49 2.73 -5.84
CA LEU A 25 -8.43 3.17 -4.95
C LEU A 25 -7.65 4.32 -5.57
N LYS A 26 -7.28 4.25 -6.86
CA LYS A 26 -6.57 5.33 -7.54
C LYS A 26 -7.36 6.64 -7.51
N GLU A 27 -8.65 6.59 -7.85
CA GLU A 27 -9.57 7.75 -7.80
C GLU A 27 -9.62 8.34 -6.39
N GLN A 28 -9.79 7.50 -5.36
CA GLN A 28 -9.78 7.94 -3.96
C GLN A 28 -8.47 8.59 -3.57
N VAL A 29 -7.34 8.00 -3.99
CA VAL A 29 -6.04 8.60 -3.75
C VAL A 29 -5.98 9.96 -4.43
N GLU A 30 -6.35 10.09 -5.69
CA GLU A 30 -6.31 11.37 -6.44
C GLU A 30 -7.21 12.45 -5.83
N GLU A 31 -8.42 12.10 -5.43
CA GLU A 31 -9.41 13.02 -4.83
C GLU A 31 -9.10 13.40 -3.37
N ALA A 32 -8.31 12.60 -2.64
CA ALA A 32 -8.03 12.86 -1.24
C ALA A 32 -7.26 14.17 -1.04
N GLY A 33 -7.87 15.18 -0.41
CA GLY A 33 -7.24 16.50 -0.24
C GLY A 33 -6.00 16.53 0.65
N ASN A 34 -5.93 15.70 1.70
CA ASN A 34 -4.99 15.94 2.81
C ASN A 34 -4.05 14.78 3.15
N PHE A 35 -4.57 13.55 3.27
CA PHE A 35 -3.76 12.44 3.75
C PHE A 35 -4.21 11.12 3.15
N THR A 36 -3.32 10.51 2.39
CA THR A 36 -3.46 9.15 1.89
C THR A 36 -2.52 8.25 2.68
N HIS A 37 -3.08 7.21 3.31
CA HIS A 37 -2.25 6.25 4.05
C HIS A 37 -1.23 5.59 3.11
N PRO A 38 0.07 5.44 3.49
CA PRO A 38 1.13 4.95 2.60
C PRO A 38 0.82 3.59 1.94
N LEU A 39 0.06 2.75 2.64
CA LEU A 39 -0.40 1.44 2.17
C LEU A 39 -1.29 1.50 0.91
N ALA A 40 -1.93 2.63 0.63
CA ALA A 40 -2.67 2.82 -0.62
C ALA A 40 -1.73 2.80 -1.83
N TYR A 41 -0.62 3.54 -1.77
CA TYR A 41 0.39 3.54 -2.83
C TYR A 41 1.02 2.17 -3.02
N LEU A 42 1.31 1.45 -1.92
CA LEU A 42 1.80 0.08 -1.99
C LEU A 42 0.80 -0.86 -2.68
N ALA A 43 -0.49 -0.74 -2.38
CA ALA A 43 -1.52 -1.55 -3.03
C ALA A 43 -1.67 -1.24 -4.53
N LEU A 44 -1.55 0.04 -4.94
CA LEU A 44 -1.53 0.43 -6.35
C LEU A 44 -0.31 -0.15 -7.07
N CYS A 45 0.87 -0.05 -6.45
CA CYS A 45 2.11 -0.59 -7.00
C CYS A 45 2.04 -2.12 -7.18
N ASN A 46 1.60 -2.86 -6.16
CA ASN A 46 1.44 -4.32 -6.23
C ASN A 46 0.41 -4.75 -7.29
N ALA A 47 -0.58 -3.91 -7.58
CA ALA A 47 -1.58 -4.15 -8.63
C ALA A 47 -1.12 -3.76 -10.05
N ASN A 48 0.16 -3.39 -10.18
CA ASN A 48 0.77 -2.85 -11.40
C ASN A 48 -0.03 -1.67 -11.97
N GLU A 49 -0.54 -0.80 -11.09
CA GLU A 49 -1.31 0.37 -11.47
C GLU A 49 -0.40 1.59 -11.66
N SER A 50 -0.81 2.46 -12.59
CA SER A 50 -0.12 3.73 -12.81
C SER A 50 -0.18 4.63 -11.57
N TRP A 51 0.93 5.30 -11.27
CA TRP A 51 1.04 6.18 -10.12
C TRP A 51 0.11 7.40 -10.21
N PRO A 52 -0.58 7.78 -9.12
CA PRO A 52 -1.26 9.07 -9.01
C PRO A 52 -0.28 10.24 -9.15
N LEU A 53 -0.69 11.35 -9.77
CA LEU A 53 0.18 12.51 -10.03
C LEU A 53 0.86 13.06 -8.76
N LYS A 54 0.14 13.04 -7.63
CA LYS A 54 0.64 13.56 -6.35
C LYS A 54 1.43 12.55 -5.53
N ALA A 55 1.58 11.31 -5.99
CA ALA A 55 2.16 10.24 -5.19
C ALA A 55 3.58 10.54 -4.71
N THR A 56 4.43 11.12 -5.58
CA THR A 56 5.80 11.50 -5.19
C THR A 56 5.80 12.53 -4.07
N SER A 57 4.93 13.55 -4.15
CA SER A 57 4.80 14.59 -3.12
C SER A 57 4.29 13.99 -1.80
N ASP A 58 3.24 13.17 -1.88
CA ASP A 58 2.63 12.54 -0.70
C ASP A 58 3.61 11.61 0.01
N LEU A 59 4.30 10.74 -0.75
CA LEU A 59 5.29 9.83 -0.19
C LEU A 59 6.49 10.57 0.42
N ASN A 60 6.98 11.64 -0.21
CA ASN A 60 8.04 12.46 0.36
C ASN A 60 7.59 13.13 1.67
N SER A 61 6.36 13.64 1.72
CA SER A 61 5.77 14.21 2.94
C SER A 61 5.65 13.16 4.05
N ILE A 62 5.17 11.96 3.73
CA ILE A 62 5.11 10.82 4.66
C ILE A 62 6.49 10.48 5.20
N LEU A 63 7.49 10.31 4.32
CA LEU A 63 8.84 9.87 4.70
C LEU A 63 9.61 10.93 5.51
N SER A 64 9.32 12.22 5.28
CA SER A 64 9.91 13.32 6.03
C SER A 64 9.16 13.67 7.31
N SER A 65 7.93 13.18 7.47
CA SER A 65 7.16 13.38 8.70
C SER A 65 7.70 12.53 9.86
N ASN A 66 7.55 13.02 11.09
CA ASN A 66 7.81 12.25 12.32
C ASN A 66 6.77 11.15 12.58
N SER A 67 6.10 10.65 11.54
CA SER A 67 5.10 9.59 11.67
C SER A 67 5.75 8.31 12.16
N GLU A 68 5.06 7.65 13.09
CA GLU A 68 5.60 6.48 13.80
C GLU A 68 5.41 5.20 12.98
N TYR A 69 5.87 5.21 11.73
CA TYR A 69 5.92 4.00 10.93
C TYR A 69 7.20 3.22 11.25
N PRO A 70 7.11 1.90 11.55
CA PRO A 70 8.27 1.07 11.89
C PRO A 70 9.38 1.09 10.82
N PHE A 71 9.02 1.30 9.55
CA PHE A 71 9.98 1.38 8.44
C PHE A 71 10.70 2.74 8.35
N VAL A 72 10.13 3.82 8.87
CA VAL A 72 10.75 5.17 8.81
C VAL A 72 11.83 5.33 9.87
N LYS A 73 11.62 4.79 11.08
CA LYS A 73 12.61 4.90 12.18
C LYS A 73 13.85 4.02 12.00
N GLY A 74 13.98 3.27 10.89
CA GLY A 74 15.09 2.32 10.70
C GLY A 74 15.15 1.20 11.74
N THR A 75 14.19 1.15 12.67
CA THR A 75 13.95 0.05 13.59
C THR A 75 13.22 -1.04 12.82
N ALA A 76 13.91 -1.63 11.84
CA ALA A 76 13.58 -2.97 11.40
C ALA A 76 13.39 -3.78 12.68
N LEU A 77 12.18 -4.34 12.86
CA LEU A 77 11.84 -5.19 13.98
C LEU A 77 13.01 -6.12 14.19
N LYS A 78 13.77 -5.91 15.28
CA LYS A 78 14.87 -6.77 15.67
C LYS A 78 14.18 -8.04 16.13
N GLY A 79 13.86 -8.90 15.17
CA GLY A 79 13.10 -10.12 15.37
C GLY A 79 13.84 -10.93 16.41
N HIS A 80 13.30 -10.97 17.63
CA HIS A 80 13.71 -11.98 18.57
C HIS A 80 13.25 -13.30 17.97
N ARG A 81 14.25 -14.06 17.52
CA ARG A 81 14.13 -15.33 16.82
C ARG A 81 13.29 -16.30 17.66
N SER A 82 12.04 -16.54 17.27
CA SER A 82 11.29 -17.77 17.56
C SER A 82 10.10 -17.85 16.62
N GLY A 83 10.16 -18.75 15.65
CA GLY A 83 9.09 -19.00 14.67
C GLY A 83 9.56 -18.79 13.23
N GLN A 84 9.85 -19.91 12.56
CA GLN A 84 10.08 -19.97 11.12
C GLN A 84 8.92 -19.30 10.37
N ILE A 85 9.23 -18.36 9.48
CA ILE A 85 8.31 -17.98 8.41
C ILE A 85 8.81 -18.70 7.16
N PHE A 86 8.15 -19.82 6.85
CA PHE A 86 8.27 -20.45 5.54
C PHE A 86 7.51 -19.59 4.52
N PHE A 87 8.19 -19.15 3.47
CA PHE A 87 7.55 -18.87 2.19
C PHE A 87 7.71 -20.14 1.35
N ASN A 88 6.59 -20.75 0.98
CA ASN A 88 6.54 -21.77 -0.07
C ASN A 88 6.31 -21.07 -1.40
#